data_AF-H2JEY4-F1
#
_entry.id   AF-H2JEY4-F1
#
_cell.length_a   1.000
_cell.length_b   1.000
_cell.length_c   1.000
_cell.angle_alpha   90.00
_cell.angle_beta   90.00
_cell.angle_gamma   90.00
#
_symmetry.space_group_name_H-M   'P 1'
#
loop_
_entity.id
_entity.type
_entity.pdbx_description
1 polymer ?
#
loop_
_entity_poly.entity_id
_entity_poly.type
_entity_poly.pdbx_seq_one_letter_code
_entity_poly.pdbx_strand_id
1 'polypeptide(L)'
;MNNIFADRIELQVDFSNTDLYNTSRGAIFKDEDINLFNYAIENGIITIEKYMLAKDIHSDILLDIVDSKEKIIYFLIAKMKNYPQENEHVIAPFIYLLNKINPDFVANYKITSEPMIADDIQVGYQFEKSNAFSRIYIKSANMVFNSTNDSIENLIDTLCLNDINIYIIDVEKQYSKSQDIVAYRLIPQPKLKEIREKIQDEFRMKIIDI
;
A
#
# COMPACT_ATOMS: atom_id res chain seq x y z
N MET A 1 -17.55 11.05 4.90
CA MET A 1 -16.15 10.57 4.89
C MET A 1 -15.24 11.78 5.05
N ASN A 2 -14.40 11.84 6.08
CA ASN A 2 -13.49 12.96 6.27
C ASN A 2 -12.46 12.98 5.12
N ASN A 3 -12.12 14.17 4.61
CA ASN A 3 -11.07 14.28 3.59
C ASN A 3 -9.72 13.93 4.23
N ILE A 4 -9.12 12.82 3.80
CA ILE A 4 -7.85 12.29 4.35
C ILE A 4 -6.63 12.94 3.73
N PHE A 5 -6.79 13.61 2.58
CA PHE A 5 -5.71 14.29 1.89
C PHE A 5 -5.74 15.75 2.34
N ALA A 6 -4.89 16.09 3.30
CA ALA A 6 -4.81 17.44 3.84
C ALA A 6 -4.31 18.40 2.76
N ASP A 7 -3.16 18.08 2.15
CA ASP A 7 -2.51 18.91 1.13
C ASP A 7 -1.68 18.06 0.15
N ARG A 8 -1.69 18.42 -1.13
CA ARG A 8 -0.67 17.95 -2.09
C ARG A 8 0.64 18.64 -1.76
N ILE A 9 1.72 17.87 -1.67
CA ILE A 9 3.06 18.36 -1.36
C ILE A 9 4.04 17.94 -2.45
N GLU A 10 5.15 18.65 -2.57
CA GLU A 10 6.21 18.30 -3.51
C GLU A 10 6.91 17.00 -3.07
N LEU A 11 7.36 16.22 -4.07
CA LEU A 11 8.29 15.13 -3.82
C LEU A 11 9.60 15.69 -3.29
N GLN A 12 10.27 14.93 -2.43
CA GLN A 12 11.59 15.32 -1.95
C GLN A 12 12.59 15.34 -3.12
N VAL A 13 13.61 16.20 -3.05
CA VAL A 13 14.58 16.40 -4.14
C VAL A 13 15.40 15.13 -4.41
N ASP A 14 15.59 14.30 -3.39
CA ASP A 14 16.35 13.06 -3.38
C ASP A 14 15.47 11.80 -3.42
N PHE A 15 14.18 11.94 -3.74
CA PHE A 15 13.25 10.83 -3.85
C PHE A 15 13.74 9.76 -4.85
N SER A 16 13.77 8.50 -4.40
CA SER A 16 14.06 7.34 -5.24
C SER A 16 12.80 6.49 -5.46
N ASN A 17 12.64 5.93 -6.65
CA ASN A 17 11.53 4.99 -6.92
C ASN A 17 11.55 3.78 -5.97
N THR A 18 12.74 3.41 -5.47
CA THR A 18 12.92 2.34 -4.47
C THR A 18 12.29 2.66 -3.12
N ASP A 19 11.94 3.92 -2.85
CA ASP A 19 11.29 4.34 -1.61
C ASP A 19 9.81 3.92 -1.58
N LEU A 20 9.26 3.47 -2.71
CA LEU A 20 7.85 3.07 -2.84
C LEU A 20 7.59 1.59 -2.56
N TYR A 21 8.62 0.77 -2.37
CA TYR A 21 8.48 -0.67 -2.15
C TYR A 21 9.72 -1.27 -1.48
N ASN A 22 9.57 -2.46 -0.90
CA ASN A 22 10.69 -3.12 -0.24
C ASN A 22 11.60 -3.83 -1.26
N THR A 23 12.74 -3.22 -1.58
CA THR A 23 13.75 -3.79 -2.48
C THR A 23 14.45 -5.04 -1.93
N SER A 24 14.26 -5.41 -0.67
CA SER A 24 14.83 -6.63 -0.06
C SER A 24 13.84 -7.80 -0.05
N ARG A 25 12.57 -7.56 -0.35
CA ARG A 25 11.51 -8.57 -0.36
C ARG A 25 10.99 -8.78 -1.77
N GLY A 26 10.82 -10.03 -2.15
CA GLY A 26 10.30 -10.43 -3.46
C GLY A 26 10.59 -11.90 -3.73
N ALA A 27 9.86 -12.44 -4.71
CA ALA A 27 9.97 -13.79 -5.21
C ALA A 27 10.94 -13.85 -6.40
N ILE A 28 10.76 -14.84 -7.27
CA ILE A 28 11.67 -15.17 -8.38
C ILE A 28 11.75 -14.03 -9.41
N PHE A 29 10.69 -13.24 -9.60
CA PHE A 29 10.55 -12.24 -10.68
C PHE A 29 10.76 -10.79 -10.24
N LYS A 30 11.34 -10.62 -9.06
CA LYS A 30 11.51 -9.32 -8.42
C LYS A 30 12.31 -8.35 -9.28
N ASP A 31 13.34 -8.81 -9.98
CA ASP A 31 14.21 -7.95 -10.78
C ASP A 31 13.49 -7.44 -12.04
N GLU A 32 12.70 -8.29 -12.69
CA GLU A 32 11.85 -7.91 -13.83
C GLU A 32 10.80 -6.89 -13.43
N ASP A 33 10.11 -7.11 -12.31
CA ASP A 33 9.09 -6.18 -11.80
C ASP A 33 9.72 -4.84 -11.37
N ILE A 34 10.92 -4.84 -10.79
CA ILE A 34 11.70 -3.63 -10.50
C ILE A 34 12.03 -2.88 -11.79
N ASN A 35 12.52 -3.58 -12.81
CA ASN A 35 12.89 -2.97 -14.08
C ASN A 35 11.66 -2.39 -14.79
N LEU A 36 10.54 -3.11 -14.79
CA LEU A 36 9.27 -2.62 -15.33
C LEU A 36 8.80 -1.37 -14.60
N PHE A 37 8.86 -1.37 -13.26
CA PHE A 37 8.43 -0.23 -12.45
C PHE A 37 9.26 1.03 -12.74
N ASN A 38 10.59 0.89 -12.75
CA ASN A 38 11.50 1.99 -13.04
C ASN A 38 11.31 2.51 -14.47
N TYR A 39 11.24 1.62 -15.46
CA TYR A 39 10.96 1.98 -16.85
C TYR A 39 9.63 2.74 -16.96
N ALA A 40 8.59 2.28 -16.28
CA ALA A 40 7.27 2.90 -16.34
C ALA A 40 7.28 4.32 -15.76
N ILE A 41 8.01 4.57 -14.68
CA ILE A 41 8.13 5.92 -14.12
C ILE A 41 8.96 6.82 -15.04
N GLU A 42 10.13 6.36 -15.49
CA GLU A 42 11.04 7.12 -16.36
C GLU A 42 10.37 7.56 -17.68
N ASN A 43 9.44 6.76 -18.18
CA ASN A 43 8.71 7.02 -19.42
C ASN A 43 7.33 7.66 -19.20
N GLY A 44 7.01 8.10 -17.97
CA GLY A 44 5.74 8.77 -17.64
C GLY A 44 4.51 7.87 -17.75
N ILE A 45 4.70 6.54 -17.81
CA ILE A 45 3.62 5.53 -17.80
C ILE A 45 3.02 5.44 -16.39
N ILE A 46 3.82 5.69 -15.36
CA ILE A 46 3.34 5.91 -13.99
C ILE A 46 3.71 7.34 -13.60
N THR A 47 2.72 8.11 -13.15
CA THR A 47 2.96 9.41 -12.51
C THR A 47 2.82 9.27 -11.00
N ILE A 48 3.69 9.96 -10.25
CA ILE A 48 3.71 9.95 -8.79
C ILE A 48 3.28 11.32 -8.28
N GLU A 49 2.34 11.34 -7.35
CA GLU A 49 1.97 12.53 -6.59
C GLU A 49 2.12 12.25 -5.10
N LYS A 50 2.52 13.25 -4.31
CA LYS A 50 2.67 13.10 -2.86
C LYS A 50 1.63 13.94 -2.12
N TYR A 51 1.04 13.36 -1.08
CA TYR A 51 0.03 13.98 -0.24
C TYR A 51 0.42 13.85 1.23
N MET A 52 0.18 14.92 1.99
CA MET A 52 0.23 14.88 3.44
C MET A 52 -1.09 14.31 3.97
N LEU A 53 -1.03 13.23 4.75
CA LEU A 53 -2.22 12.65 5.39
C LEU A 53 -2.37 13.12 6.83
N ALA A 54 -1.26 13.23 7.56
CA ALA A 54 -1.24 13.75 8.91
C ALA A 54 0.15 14.26 9.26
N LYS A 55 0.19 15.43 9.88
CA LYS A 55 1.42 16.15 10.20
C LYS A 55 1.64 16.19 11.70
N ASP A 56 2.90 16.17 12.09
CA ASP A 56 3.37 16.39 13.46
C ASP A 56 2.71 15.45 14.48
N ILE A 57 2.59 14.17 14.12
CA ILE A 57 2.09 13.12 15.02
C ILE A 57 3.18 12.81 16.03
N HIS A 58 2.85 12.93 17.32
CA HIS A 58 3.76 12.52 18.38
C HIS A 58 4.05 11.01 18.27
N SER A 59 5.32 10.60 18.34
CA SER A 59 5.76 9.20 18.16
C SER A 59 5.00 8.21 19.05
N ASP A 60 4.67 8.64 20.27
CA ASP A 60 3.95 7.83 21.25
C ASP A 60 2.57 7.38 20.74
N ILE A 61 1.91 8.16 19.86
CA ILE A 61 0.61 7.79 19.30
C ILE A 61 0.71 6.51 18.46
N LEU A 62 1.75 6.36 17.65
CA LEU A 62 1.95 5.14 16.85
C LEU A 62 2.48 3.99 17.70
N LEU A 63 3.29 4.28 18.73
CA LEU A 63 3.72 3.29 19.71
C LEU A 63 2.55 2.72 20.50
N ASP A 64 1.61 3.56 20.95
CA ASP A 64 0.41 3.16 21.68
C ASP A 64 -0.47 2.21 20.86
N ILE A 65 -0.50 2.38 19.53
CA ILE A 65 -1.19 1.44 18.63
C ILE A 65 -0.50 0.07 18.63
N VAL A 66 0.84 0.04 18.56
CA VAL A 66 1.60 -1.21 18.58
C VAL A 66 1.51 -1.91 19.94
N ASP A 67 1.63 -1.17 21.03
CA ASP A 67 1.60 -1.69 22.40
C ASP A 67 0.17 -1.94 22.93
N SER A 68 -0.85 -1.68 22.10
CA SER A 68 -2.24 -1.85 22.48
C SER A 68 -2.54 -3.30 22.88
N LYS A 69 -3.21 -3.44 24.03
CA LYS A 69 -3.69 -4.73 24.53
C LYS A 69 -5.08 -5.09 24.00
N GLU A 70 -5.67 -4.24 23.16
CA GLU A 70 -6.98 -4.49 22.60
C GLU A 70 -6.93 -5.60 21.55
N LYS A 71 -7.75 -6.64 21.74
CA LYS A 71 -7.80 -7.81 20.86
C LYS A 71 -8.05 -7.44 19.38
N ILE A 72 -8.83 -6.39 19.14
CA ILE A 72 -9.12 -5.91 17.79
C ILE A 72 -7.88 -5.34 17.09
N ILE A 73 -7.04 -4.60 17.81
CA ILE A 73 -5.81 -4.04 17.26
C ILE A 73 -4.86 -5.17 16.83
N TYR A 74 -4.74 -6.23 17.63
CA TYR A 74 -4.00 -7.43 17.25
C TYR A 74 -4.53 -8.05 15.95
N PHE A 75 -5.85 -8.16 15.77
CA PHE A 75 -6.43 -8.70 14.53
C PHE A 75 -6.20 -7.79 13.33
N LEU A 76 -6.34 -6.47 13.50
CA LEU A 76 -6.05 -5.50 12.45
C LEU A 76 -4.59 -5.59 12.01
N ILE A 77 -3.66 -5.63 12.98
CA ILE A 77 -2.23 -5.82 12.72
C ILE A 77 -2.02 -7.09 11.91
N ALA A 78 -2.52 -8.23 12.40
CA ALA A 78 -2.35 -9.51 11.72
C ALA A 78 -2.92 -9.52 10.29
N LYS A 79 -4.06 -8.87 10.05
CA LYS A 79 -4.72 -8.82 8.73
C LYS A 79 -4.09 -7.83 7.76
N MET A 80 -3.47 -6.76 8.24
CA MET A 80 -2.80 -5.78 7.40
C MET A 80 -1.36 -6.17 7.08
N LYS A 81 -0.78 -7.17 7.75
CA LYS A 81 0.57 -7.64 7.44
C LYS A 81 0.61 -8.30 6.07
N ASN A 82 1.53 -7.86 5.21
CA ASN A 82 1.79 -8.52 3.93
C ASN A 82 2.51 -9.87 4.13
N TYR A 83 3.23 -10.02 5.24
CA TYR A 83 3.87 -11.27 5.64
C TYR A 83 3.97 -11.42 7.16
N PRO A 84 4.01 -12.65 7.70
CA PRO A 84 3.86 -12.88 9.16
C PRO A 84 4.88 -12.14 10.05
N GLN A 85 6.12 -12.04 9.58
CA GLN A 85 7.25 -11.43 10.29
C GLN A 85 7.40 -9.92 10.08
N GLU A 86 6.42 -9.26 9.46
CA GLU A 86 6.43 -7.81 9.29
C GLU A 86 6.39 -7.08 10.64
N ASN A 87 7.19 -6.02 10.77
CA ASN A 87 7.23 -5.20 11.97
C ASN A 87 5.90 -4.45 12.13
N GLU A 88 5.34 -4.48 13.34
CA GLU A 88 4.04 -3.88 13.66
C GLU A 88 4.04 -2.35 13.52
N HIS A 89 5.21 -1.71 13.66
CA HIS A 89 5.38 -0.27 13.39
C HIS A 89 5.09 0.10 11.93
N VAL A 90 5.18 -0.84 10.98
CA VAL A 90 4.77 -0.62 9.58
C VAL A 90 3.24 -0.52 9.47
N ILE A 91 2.51 -1.16 10.37
CA ILE A 91 1.05 -1.24 10.34
C ILE A 91 0.39 -0.09 11.10
N ALA A 92 1.02 0.39 12.16
CA ALA A 92 0.47 1.43 13.02
C ALA A 92 -0.07 2.67 12.27
N PRO A 93 0.60 3.19 11.21
CA PRO A 93 0.08 4.30 10.41
C PRO A 93 -1.27 3.98 9.74
N PHE A 94 -1.47 2.75 9.27
CA PHE A 94 -2.74 2.34 8.65
C PHE A 94 -3.87 2.31 9.67
N ILE A 95 -3.61 1.81 10.87
CA ILE A 95 -4.61 1.79 11.95
C ILE A 95 -4.93 3.21 12.40
N TYR A 96 -3.93 4.08 12.49
CA TYR A 96 -4.14 5.51 12.76
C TYR A 96 -5.06 6.15 11.72
N LEU A 97 -4.78 5.93 10.43
CA LEU A 97 -5.61 6.42 9.33
C LEU A 97 -7.02 5.83 9.36
N LEU A 98 -7.15 4.53 9.61
CA LEU A 98 -8.43 3.84 9.73
C LEU A 98 -9.31 4.50 10.81
N ASN A 99 -8.74 4.75 11.99
CA ASN A 99 -9.44 5.42 13.09
C ASN A 99 -9.83 6.86 12.77
N LYS A 100 -9.11 7.55 11.87
CA LYS A 100 -9.46 8.89 11.40
C LYS A 100 -10.58 8.87 10.35
N ILE A 101 -10.59 7.86 9.49
CA ILE A 101 -11.56 7.69 8.39
C ILE A 101 -12.89 7.18 8.92
N ASN A 102 -12.85 6.14 9.74
CA ASN A 102 -14.00 5.48 10.33
C ASN A 102 -13.70 5.19 11.82
N PRO A 103 -13.94 6.17 12.71
CA PRO A 103 -13.76 5.99 14.15
C PRO A 103 -14.54 4.81 14.74
N ASP A 104 -15.68 4.47 14.13
CA ASP A 104 -16.57 3.40 14.57
C ASP A 104 -16.24 2.04 13.95
N PHE A 105 -15.13 1.92 13.20
CA PHE A 105 -14.72 0.66 12.57
C PHE A 105 -14.66 -0.48 13.60
N VAL A 106 -14.07 -0.22 14.76
CA VAL A 106 -13.95 -1.19 15.86
C VAL A 106 -15.30 -1.63 16.44
N ALA A 107 -16.33 -0.78 16.38
CA ALA A 107 -17.65 -1.13 16.86
C ALA A 107 -18.46 -1.98 15.86
N ASN A 108 -18.21 -1.80 14.55
CA ASN A 108 -19.08 -2.29 13.49
C ASN A 108 -18.45 -3.38 12.59
N TYR A 109 -17.20 -3.76 12.84
CA TYR A 109 -16.51 -4.72 11.99
C TYR A 109 -17.11 -6.13 12.09
N LYS A 110 -17.07 -6.83 10.95
CA LYS A 110 -17.31 -8.27 10.87
C LYS A 110 -16.02 -8.96 10.49
N ILE A 111 -15.64 -9.98 11.27
CA ILE A 111 -14.60 -10.92 10.85
C ILE A 111 -15.26 -11.90 9.87
N THR A 112 -14.87 -11.86 8.60
CA THR A 112 -15.23 -12.89 7.62
C THR A 112 -14.02 -13.80 7.37
N SER A 113 -14.17 -14.81 6.52
CA SER A 113 -13.06 -15.71 6.18
C SER A 113 -11.83 -14.91 5.73
N GLU A 114 -12.00 -13.94 4.81
CA GLU A 114 -11.14 -12.78 4.46
C GLU A 114 -11.98 -11.84 3.57
N PRO A 115 -12.00 -10.49 3.68
CA PRO A 115 -11.34 -9.53 4.59
C PRO A 115 -12.14 -9.17 5.87
N MET A 116 -11.58 -8.35 6.77
CA MET A 116 -12.38 -7.65 7.80
C MET A 116 -13.14 -6.49 7.16
N ILE A 117 -14.44 -6.37 7.46
CA ILE A 117 -15.33 -5.42 6.78
C ILE A 117 -16.09 -4.59 7.79
N ALA A 118 -16.06 -3.27 7.64
CA ALA A 118 -17.00 -2.34 8.25
C ALA A 118 -17.39 -1.28 7.21
N ASP A 119 -18.70 -1.07 7.02
CA ASP A 119 -19.24 -0.15 6.02
C ASP A 119 -18.67 -0.40 4.61
N ASP A 120 -17.98 0.58 4.04
CA ASP A 120 -17.34 0.54 2.72
C ASP A 120 -15.82 0.24 2.78
N ILE A 121 -15.30 -0.06 3.97
CA ILE A 121 -13.88 -0.30 4.21
C ILE A 121 -13.62 -1.80 4.40
N GLN A 122 -12.62 -2.30 3.70
CA GLN A 122 -12.13 -3.67 3.80
C GLN A 122 -10.65 -3.65 4.21
N VAL A 123 -10.32 -4.38 5.28
CA VAL A 123 -8.95 -4.48 5.82
C VAL A 123 -8.36 -5.85 5.49
N GLY A 124 -7.15 -5.83 4.94
CA GLY A 124 -6.47 -7.04 4.46
C GLY A 124 -7.19 -7.67 3.28
N TYR A 125 -7.44 -6.89 2.24
CA TYR A 125 -8.23 -7.28 1.07
C TYR A 125 -7.35 -7.85 -0.04
N GLN A 126 -7.62 -9.09 -0.44
CA GLN A 126 -7.03 -9.72 -1.62
C GLN A 126 -7.96 -9.53 -2.82
N PHE A 127 -7.44 -8.99 -3.92
CA PHE A 127 -8.20 -8.85 -5.16
C PHE A 127 -8.32 -10.19 -5.89
N GLU A 128 -9.54 -10.52 -6.33
CA GLU A 128 -9.79 -11.75 -7.07
C GLU A 128 -8.91 -11.85 -8.33
N LYS A 129 -8.37 -13.05 -8.59
CA LYS A 129 -7.59 -13.38 -9.79
C LYS A 129 -6.28 -12.57 -9.95
N SER A 130 -5.77 -11.98 -8.87
CA SER A 130 -4.45 -11.34 -8.83
C SER A 130 -3.76 -11.63 -7.49
N ASN A 131 -2.45 -11.44 -7.41
CA ASN A 131 -1.78 -11.44 -6.10
C ASN A 131 -1.85 -10.06 -5.42
N ALA A 132 -2.60 -9.10 -5.98
CA ALA A 132 -2.76 -7.79 -5.36
C ALA A 132 -3.48 -7.91 -4.01
N PHE A 133 -2.79 -7.41 -2.99
CA PHE A 133 -3.21 -7.29 -1.61
C PHE A 133 -3.23 -5.80 -1.24
N SER A 134 -4.30 -5.37 -0.59
CA SER A 134 -4.43 -4.04 -0.02
C SER A 134 -4.63 -4.11 1.49
N ARG A 135 -3.91 -3.26 2.23
CA ARG A 135 -4.04 -3.17 3.69
C ARG A 135 -5.37 -2.53 4.07
N ILE A 136 -5.76 -1.48 3.34
CA ILE A 136 -7.06 -0.82 3.44
C ILE A 136 -7.59 -0.61 2.02
N TYR A 137 -8.75 -1.18 1.72
CA TYR A 137 -9.50 -0.92 0.50
C TYR A 137 -10.80 -0.20 0.81
N ILE A 138 -11.02 0.93 0.16
CA ILE A 138 -12.24 1.74 0.28
C ILE A 138 -13.03 1.59 -1.01
N LYS A 139 -14.09 0.78 -0.93
CA LYS A 139 -14.84 0.32 -2.11
C LYS A 139 -15.55 1.45 -2.85
N SER A 140 -16.15 2.38 -2.10
CA SER A 140 -16.93 3.48 -2.67
C SER A 140 -16.10 4.41 -3.57
N ALA A 141 -14.81 4.55 -3.26
CA ALA A 141 -13.90 5.43 -3.96
C ALA A 141 -12.84 4.68 -4.82
N ASN A 142 -12.95 3.34 -4.86
CA ASN A 142 -11.98 2.44 -5.46
C ASN A 142 -10.53 2.81 -5.08
N MET A 143 -10.27 3.02 -3.78
CA MET A 143 -8.95 3.44 -3.27
C MET A 143 -8.29 2.32 -2.48
N VAL A 144 -7.01 2.08 -2.72
CA VAL A 144 -6.19 1.13 -1.97
C VAL A 144 -5.04 1.84 -1.29
N PHE A 145 -4.76 1.42 -0.06
CA PHE A 145 -3.61 1.86 0.71
C PHE A 145 -2.68 0.68 0.97
N ASN A 146 -1.45 0.83 0.48
CA ASN A 146 -0.36 -0.12 0.60
C ASN A 146 0.83 0.56 1.29
N SER A 147 1.84 -0.22 1.64
CA SER A 147 3.02 0.25 2.38
C SER A 147 4.25 0.29 1.50
N THR A 148 5.17 1.21 1.78
CA THR A 148 6.54 1.19 1.23
C THR A 148 7.28 -0.11 1.59
N ASN A 149 6.79 -0.87 2.57
CA ASN A 149 7.33 -2.16 2.95
C ASN A 149 6.71 -3.35 2.19
N ASP A 150 5.72 -3.12 1.32
CA ASP A 150 5.15 -4.16 0.46
C ASP A 150 6.16 -4.62 -0.60
N SER A 151 6.00 -5.85 -1.08
CA SER A 151 6.85 -6.37 -2.15
C SER A 151 6.54 -5.70 -3.50
N ILE A 152 7.53 -5.70 -4.40
CA ILE A 152 7.36 -5.12 -5.73
C ILE A 152 6.28 -5.84 -6.55
N GLU A 153 6.12 -7.15 -6.38
CA GLU A 153 5.10 -7.94 -7.07
C GLU A 153 3.71 -7.48 -6.67
N ASN A 154 3.47 -7.29 -5.36
CA ASN A 154 2.21 -6.76 -4.88
C ASN A 154 1.90 -5.38 -5.46
N LEU A 155 2.92 -4.52 -5.51
CA LEU A 155 2.80 -3.18 -6.09
C LEU A 155 2.43 -3.24 -7.58
N ILE A 156 3.16 -4.01 -8.37
CA ILE A 156 2.91 -4.18 -9.81
C ILE A 156 1.55 -4.84 -10.08
N ASP A 157 1.17 -5.85 -9.30
CA ASP A 157 -0.16 -6.47 -9.38
C ASP A 157 -1.27 -5.45 -9.11
N THR A 158 -1.09 -4.63 -8.08
CA THR A 158 -2.05 -3.57 -7.72
C THR A 158 -2.13 -2.50 -8.81
N LEU A 159 -0.99 -2.10 -9.40
CA LEU A 159 -0.91 -1.13 -10.51
C LEU A 159 -1.58 -1.61 -11.80
N CYS A 160 -1.77 -2.91 -11.97
CA CYS A 160 -2.44 -3.51 -13.12
C CYS A 160 -3.95 -3.71 -12.93
N LEU A 161 -4.48 -3.37 -11.75
CA LEU A 161 -5.93 -3.37 -11.51
C LEU A 161 -6.58 -2.20 -12.27
N ASN A 162 -7.75 -2.45 -12.82
CA ASN A 162 -8.48 -1.43 -13.58
C ASN A 162 -9.16 -0.43 -12.62
N ASP A 163 -9.13 0.84 -13.02
CA ASP A 163 -9.88 1.96 -12.42
C ASP A 163 -9.62 2.21 -10.93
N ILE A 164 -8.49 1.73 -10.39
CA ILE A 164 -8.16 1.83 -8.95
C ILE A 164 -7.22 3.00 -8.65
N ASN A 165 -7.45 3.66 -7.51
CA ASN A 165 -6.58 4.71 -6.99
C ASN A 165 -5.61 4.12 -5.97
N ILE A 166 -4.31 4.18 -6.25
CA ILE A 166 -3.29 3.49 -5.47
C ILE A 166 -2.51 4.50 -4.66
N TYR A 167 -2.43 4.26 -3.35
CA TYR A 167 -1.68 5.09 -2.42
C TYR A 167 -0.70 4.24 -1.63
N ILE A 168 0.58 4.62 -1.66
CA ILE A 168 1.63 4.02 -0.84
C ILE A 168 1.87 4.92 0.37
N ILE A 169 1.60 4.40 1.56
CA ILE A 169 1.76 5.09 2.83
C ILE A 169 3.21 4.97 3.30
N ASP A 170 3.76 6.10 3.74
CA ASP A 170 5.07 6.19 4.37
C ASP A 170 5.02 7.05 5.64
N VAL A 171 5.98 6.85 6.53
CA VAL A 171 6.18 7.65 7.74
C VAL A 171 7.50 8.39 7.65
N GLU A 172 7.42 9.68 7.38
CA GLU A 172 8.59 10.55 7.35
C GLU A 172 8.99 10.98 8.76
N LYS A 173 10.28 11.25 8.95
CA LYS A 173 10.88 11.62 10.24
C LYS A 173 10.69 10.53 11.32
N GLN A 174 10.72 9.25 10.95
CA GLN A 174 10.48 8.12 11.86
C GLN A 174 11.31 8.14 13.17
N TYR A 175 12.53 8.70 13.15
CA TYR A 175 13.39 8.81 14.33
C TYR A 175 13.23 10.12 15.14
N SER A 176 12.26 10.94 14.79
CA SER A 176 11.93 12.19 15.49
C SER A 176 10.78 11.98 16.46
N LYS A 177 10.65 12.87 17.47
CA LYS A 177 9.48 12.91 18.36
C LYS A 177 8.17 13.20 17.64
N SER A 178 8.27 13.84 16.48
CA SER A 178 7.17 14.24 15.62
C SER A 178 7.34 13.59 14.26
N GLN A 179 6.34 12.85 13.81
CA GLN A 179 6.34 12.06 12.58
C GLN A 179 5.24 12.56 11.65
N ASP A 180 5.50 12.48 10.34
CA ASP A 180 4.52 12.83 9.32
C ASP A 180 4.09 11.56 8.58
N ILE A 181 2.78 11.37 8.40
CA ILE A 181 2.24 10.30 7.56
C ILE A 181 1.93 10.90 6.20
N VAL A 182 2.55 10.35 5.16
CA VAL A 182 2.39 10.77 3.78
C VAL A 182 1.85 9.63 2.93
N ALA A 183 1.26 9.99 1.78
CA ALA A 183 0.84 9.04 0.77
C ALA A 183 1.39 9.42 -0.60
N TYR A 184 2.00 8.44 -1.26
CA TYR A 184 2.37 8.53 -2.67
C TYR A 184 1.24 7.94 -3.51
N ARG A 185 0.52 8.79 -4.23
CA ARG A 185 -0.46 8.34 -5.22
C ARG A 185 0.25 7.93 -6.50
N LEU A 186 0.03 6.70 -6.94
CA LEU A 186 0.54 6.19 -8.19
C LEU A 186 -0.58 6.18 -9.23
N ILE A 187 -0.33 6.83 -10.36
CA ILE A 187 -1.30 7.00 -11.44
C ILE A 187 -0.78 6.24 -12.66
N PRO A 188 -1.15 4.96 -12.84
CA PRO A 188 -0.75 4.18 -14.00
C PRO A 188 -1.55 4.57 -15.23
N GLN A 189 -0.88 4.67 -16.38
CA GLN A 189 -1.53 4.72 -17.68
C GLN A 189 -1.98 3.31 -18.10
N PRO A 190 -3.05 3.17 -18.92
CA PRO A 190 -3.53 1.87 -19.40
C PRO A 190 -2.44 1.00 -20.06
N LYS A 191 -1.45 1.65 -20.69
CA LYS A 191 -0.31 1.00 -21.35
C LYS A 191 0.54 0.12 -20.41
N LEU A 192 0.55 0.38 -19.10
CA LEU A 192 1.32 -0.42 -18.15
C LEU A 192 0.93 -1.90 -18.20
N LYS A 193 -0.38 -2.16 -18.24
CA LYS A 193 -0.93 -3.50 -18.30
C LYS A 193 -0.54 -4.23 -19.58
N GLU A 194 -0.60 -3.54 -20.72
CA GLU A 194 -0.19 -4.10 -22.01
C GLU A 194 1.29 -4.49 -22.04
N ILE A 195 2.16 -3.69 -21.42
CA ILE A 195 3.60 -3.98 -21.34
C ILE A 195 3.83 -5.20 -20.45
N ARG A 196 3.18 -5.24 -19.29
CA ARG A 196 3.32 -6.36 -18.36
C ARG A 196 2.85 -7.68 -18.98
N GLU A 197 1.71 -7.69 -19.66
CA GLU A 197 1.19 -8.88 -20.35
C GLU A 197 2.17 -9.38 -21.41
N LYS A 198 2.77 -8.49 -22.22
CA LYS A 198 3.80 -8.86 -23.20
C LYS A 198 5.03 -9.50 -22.57
N ILE A 199 5.52 -8.92 -21.47
CA ILE A 199 6.67 -9.48 -20.73
C ILE A 199 6.33 -10.90 -20.26
N GLN A 200 5.15 -11.09 -19.64
CA GLN A 200 4.71 -12.40 -19.16
C GLN A 200 4.56 -13.43 -20.29
N ASP A 201 4.07 -13.02 -21.45
CA ASP A 201 3.89 -13.90 -22.62
C ASP A 201 5.23 -14.31 -23.24
N GLU A 202 6.19 -13.39 -23.37
CA GLU A 202 7.55 -13.70 -23.82
C GLU A 202 8.24 -14.71 -22.90
N PHE A 203 8.02 -14.61 -21.59
CA PHE A 203 8.54 -15.58 -20.62
C PHE A 203 7.86 -16.94 -20.71
N ARG A 204 6.54 -16.98 -20.85
CA ARG A 204 5.81 -18.25 -21.01
C ARG A 204 6.28 -19.01 -22.24
N MET A 205 6.54 -18.33 -23.35
CA MET A 205 7.08 -18.96 -24.55
C MET A 205 8.47 -19.58 -24.31
N LYS A 206 9.36 -18.89 -23.57
CA LYS A 206 10.70 -19.42 -23.23
C LYS A 206 10.68 -20.68 -22.34
N ILE A 207 9.64 -20.89 -21.53
CA ILE A 207 9.51 -22.06 -20.65
C ILE A 207 8.99 -23.28 -21.41
N ILE A 208 8.16 -23.08 -22.45
CA ILE A 208 7.61 -24.17 -23.28
C ILE A 208 8.69 -24.75 -24.22
N ASP A 209 9.72 -23.96 -24.55
CA ASP A 209 10.85 -24.40 -25.38
C ASP A 209 11.97 -25.14 -24.62
N ILE A 210 11.73 -25.55 -23.36
CA ILE A 210 12.62 -26.39 -22.52
C ILE A 210 12.00 -27.77 -22.31
#